data_AF-A0A2D6X0K3-F1
#
_entry.id   AF-A0A2D6X0K3-F1
#
_cell.length_a   1.000
_cell.length_b   1.000
_cell.length_c   1.000
_cell.angle_alpha   90.00
_cell.angle_beta   90.00
_cell.angle_gamma   90.00
#
_symmetry.space_group_name_H-M   'P 1'
#
loop_
_entity.id
_entity.type
_entity.pdbx_description
1 polymer ?
#
loop_
_entity_poly.entity_id
_entity_poly.type
_entity_poly.pdbx_seq_one_letter_code
_entity_poly.pdbx_strand_id
1 'polypeptide(L)'
;MNPERINIRYTLELDELPGEVKKLYKKANSLLSNTSLIQYSDSQILSSSSLKHIHETRLKLAKIDIILGDVQAIINSYVEYEISQNRAEETPHPEIGDHTEHLDPAALYSDLSALTQQLQEGTPNEDSPQGT
;
A
#
# COMPACT_ATOMS: atom_id res chain seq x y z
N MET A 1 -7.28 -30.21 -2.54
CA MET A 1 -5.90 -29.87 -2.16
C MET A 1 -5.75 -28.37 -2.25
N ASN A 2 -5.46 -27.68 -1.14
CA ASN A 2 -5.21 -26.24 -1.18
C ASN A 2 -3.81 -26.01 -1.78
N PRO A 3 -3.65 -25.07 -2.72
CA PRO A 3 -2.35 -24.75 -3.27
C PRO A 3 -1.45 -24.18 -2.16
N GLU A 4 -0.32 -24.83 -1.91
CA GLU A 4 0.70 -24.34 -0.98
C GLU A 4 1.35 -23.09 -1.58
N ARG A 5 1.24 -21.96 -0.87
CA ARG A 5 1.84 -20.69 -1.29
C ARG A 5 3.15 -20.49 -0.55
N ILE A 6 4.25 -20.48 -1.30
CA ILE A 6 5.58 -20.16 -0.79
C ILE A 6 5.85 -18.68 -1.09
N ASN A 7 6.21 -17.90 -0.08
CA ASN A 7 6.60 -16.49 -0.22
C ASN A 7 8.12 -16.39 -0.13
N ILE A 8 8.77 -15.92 -1.19
CA ILE A 8 10.22 -15.73 -1.24
C ILE A 8 10.49 -14.23 -1.29
N ARG A 9 11.31 -13.74 -0.36
CA ARG A 9 11.78 -12.34 -0.33
C ARG A 9 13.16 -12.28 -0.98
N TYR A 10 13.32 -11.38 -1.94
CA TYR A 10 14.60 -11.07 -2.55
C TYR A 10 14.99 -9.65 -2.13
N THR A 11 16.24 -9.47 -1.74
CA THR A 11 16.84 -8.16 -1.49
C THR A 11 17.61 -7.77 -2.76
N LEU A 12 17.43 -6.53 -3.21
CA LEU A 12 18.08 -5.98 -4.40
C LEU A 12 18.66 -4.62 -4.03
N GLU A 13 19.82 -4.29 -4.61
CA GLU A 13 20.38 -2.94 -4.50
C GLU A 13 19.56 -1.94 -5.33
N LEU A 14 19.51 -0.69 -4.89
CA LEU A 14 18.67 0.35 -5.51
C LEU A 14 19.07 0.66 -6.96
N ASP A 15 20.37 0.58 -7.28
CA ASP A 15 20.91 0.81 -8.62
C ASP A 15 20.54 -0.31 -9.61
N GLU A 16 20.30 -1.53 -9.12
CA GLU A 16 19.85 -2.66 -9.93
C GLU A 16 18.32 -2.65 -10.19
N LEU A 17 17.57 -1.89 -9.39
CA LEU A 17 16.10 -1.85 -9.40
C LEU A 17 15.50 -1.54 -10.78
N PRO A 18 15.96 -0.53 -11.54
CA PRO A 18 15.41 -0.24 -12.85
C PRO A 18 15.58 -1.42 -13.82
N GLY A 19 16.70 -2.13 -13.71
CA GLY A 19 16.99 -3.31 -14.51
C GLY A 19 16.01 -4.45 -14.22
N GLU A 20 15.75 -4.71 -12.95
CA GLU A 20 14.87 -5.79 -12.52
C GLU A 20 13.39 -5.51 -12.84
N VAL A 21 12.92 -4.29 -12.58
CA VAL A 21 11.57 -3.83 -12.96
C VAL A 21 11.35 -3.99 -14.47
N LYS A 22 12.35 -3.61 -15.28
CA LYS A 22 12.30 -3.78 -16.73
C LYS A 22 12.22 -5.24 -17.15
N LYS A 23 12.93 -6.16 -16.47
CA LYS A 23 12.85 -7.61 -16.75
C LYS A 23 11.45 -8.14 -16.43
N LEU A 24 10.88 -7.80 -15.28
CA LEU A 24 9.53 -8.21 -14.89
C LEU A 24 8.48 -7.69 -15.87
N TYR A 25 8.56 -6.41 -16.25
CA TYR A 25 7.66 -5.83 -17.23
C TYR A 25 7.79 -6.51 -18.61
N LYS A 26 9.02 -6.77 -19.08
CA LYS A 26 9.25 -7.53 -20.32
C LYS A 26 8.63 -8.93 -20.27
N LYS A 27 8.74 -9.61 -19.12
CA LYS A 27 8.14 -10.93 -18.90
C LYS A 27 6.60 -10.85 -19.01
N ALA A 28 5.97 -9.87 -18.37
CA ALA A 28 4.53 -9.63 -18.50
C ALA A 28 4.14 -9.38 -19.98
N ASN A 29 4.89 -8.53 -20.68
CA ASN A 29 4.63 -8.23 -22.09
C ASN A 29 4.79 -9.45 -23.01
N SER A 30 5.80 -10.29 -22.76
CA SER A 30 5.99 -11.54 -23.50
C SER A 30 4.83 -12.52 -23.27
N LEU A 31 4.35 -12.65 -22.03
CA LEU A 31 3.19 -13.48 -21.72
C LEU A 31 1.90 -12.94 -22.38
N LEU A 32 1.72 -11.62 -22.38
CA LEU A 32 0.59 -10.97 -23.03
C LEU A 32 0.62 -11.20 -24.55
N SER A 33 1.78 -11.07 -25.18
CA SER A 33 1.95 -11.32 -26.63
C SER A 33 1.60 -12.75 -27.02
N ASN A 34 1.77 -13.71 -26.10
CA ASN A 34 1.41 -15.12 -26.28
C ASN A 34 -0.04 -15.45 -25.86
N THR A 35 -0.81 -14.43 -25.45
CA THR A 35 -2.20 -14.57 -25.01
C THR A 35 -3.12 -13.93 -26.04
N SER A 36 -3.81 -14.76 -26.82
CA SER A 36 -4.76 -14.32 -27.83
C SER A 36 -6.17 -14.78 -27.51
N LEU A 37 -7.15 -13.92 -27.74
CA LEU A 37 -8.55 -14.35 -27.78
C LEU A 37 -8.80 -15.12 -29.07
N ILE A 38 -9.37 -16.31 -28.95
CA ILE A 38 -9.80 -17.10 -30.10
C ILE A 38 -11.04 -16.43 -30.71
N GLN A 39 -11.05 -16.28 -32.02
CA GLN A 39 -12.25 -15.87 -32.75
C GLN A 39 -13.15 -17.07 -32.98
N TYR A 40 -14.42 -16.93 -32.60
CA TYR A 40 -15.45 -17.94 -32.83
C TYR A 40 -16.45 -17.41 -33.84
N SER A 41 -17.00 -18.31 -34.66
CA SER A 41 -18.26 -18.02 -35.35
C SER A 41 -19.43 -18.06 -34.37
N ASP A 42 -20.57 -17.47 -34.75
CA ASP A 42 -21.81 -17.48 -33.97
C ASP A 42 -22.27 -18.89 -33.60
N SER A 43 -22.03 -19.86 -34.48
CA SER A 43 -22.35 -21.28 -34.25
C SER A 43 -21.42 -21.97 -33.25
N GLN A 44 -20.23 -21.42 -32.97
CA GLN A 44 -19.20 -22.03 -32.12
C GLN A 44 -19.11 -21.38 -30.73
N ILE A 45 -19.59 -20.14 -30.57
CA ILE A 45 -19.43 -19.36 -29.34
C ILE A 45 -20.14 -19.96 -28.13
N LEU A 46 -21.26 -20.66 -28.33
CA LEU A 46 -22.01 -21.35 -27.28
C LEU A 46 -21.64 -22.85 -27.22
N SER A 47 -20.35 -23.14 -27.08
CA SER A 47 -19.84 -24.52 -26.97
C SER A 47 -19.03 -24.74 -25.69
N SER A 48 -18.86 -25.99 -25.29
CA SER A 48 -17.95 -26.35 -24.19
C SER A 48 -16.50 -25.96 -24.50
N SER A 49 -16.11 -26.00 -25.78
CA SER A 49 -14.78 -25.59 -26.23
C SER A 49 -14.54 -24.09 -26.01
N SER A 50 -15.51 -23.24 -26.32
CA SER A 50 -15.36 -21.80 -26.11
C SER A 50 -15.24 -21.47 -24.62
N LEU A 51 -16.01 -22.14 -23.76
CA LEU A 51 -15.89 -21.98 -22.31
C LEU A 51 -14.50 -22.35 -21.79
N LYS A 52 -13.93 -23.47 -22.27
CA LYS A 52 -12.59 -23.91 -21.89
C LYS A 52 -11.51 -22.90 -22.29
N HIS A 53 -11.55 -22.42 -23.53
CA HIS A 53 -10.57 -21.44 -24.01
C HIS A 53 -10.71 -20.07 -23.31
N ILE A 54 -11.93 -19.63 -23.01
CA ILE A 54 -12.16 -18.43 -22.19
C ILE A 54 -11.52 -18.62 -20.81
N HIS A 55 -11.74 -19.76 -20.18
CA HIS A 55 -11.15 -20.07 -18.88
C HIS A 55 -9.61 -20.06 -18.92
N GLU A 56 -9.00 -20.74 -19.90
CA GLU A 56 -7.55 -20.75 -20.09
C GLU A 56 -6.99 -19.35 -20.34
N THR A 57 -7.67 -18.53 -21.14
CA THR A 57 -7.27 -17.14 -21.39
C THR A 57 -7.34 -16.32 -20.11
N ARG A 58 -8.41 -16.47 -19.31
CA ARG A 58 -8.53 -15.79 -18.01
C ARG A 58 -7.40 -16.18 -17.05
N LEU A 59 -7.00 -17.45 -17.00
CA LEU A 59 -5.87 -17.88 -16.18
C LEU A 59 -4.55 -17.23 -16.62
N LYS A 60 -4.31 -17.14 -17.93
CA LYS A 60 -3.12 -16.45 -18.47
C LYS A 60 -3.13 -14.97 -18.10
N LEU A 61 -4.27 -14.29 -18.26
CA LEU A 61 -4.43 -12.89 -17.89
C LEU A 61 -4.23 -12.66 -16.39
N ALA A 62 -4.78 -13.52 -15.54
CA ALA A 62 -4.56 -13.44 -14.09
C ALA A 62 -3.08 -13.55 -13.72
N LYS A 63 -2.32 -14.40 -14.42
CA LYS A 63 -0.86 -14.51 -14.21
C LYS A 63 -0.12 -13.24 -14.65
N ILE A 64 -0.53 -12.62 -15.76
CA ILE A 64 0.04 -11.36 -16.23
C ILE A 64 -0.24 -10.24 -15.21
N ASP A 65 -1.48 -10.17 -14.73
CA ASP A 65 -1.94 -9.19 -13.75
C ASP A 65 -1.13 -9.25 -12.44
N ILE A 66 -0.86 -10.46 -11.93
CA ILE A 66 0.01 -10.65 -10.75
C ILE A 66 1.40 -10.03 -10.99
N ILE A 67 2.03 -10.30 -12.14
CA ILE A 67 3.37 -9.76 -12.44
C ILE A 67 3.34 -8.23 -12.56
N LEU A 68 2.28 -7.67 -13.16
CA LEU A 68 2.12 -6.22 -13.25
C LEU A 68 1.86 -5.58 -11.88
N GLY A 69 1.13 -6.28 -11.00
CA GLY A 69 0.97 -5.89 -9.60
C GLY A 69 2.31 -5.81 -8.86
N ASP A 70 3.19 -6.80 -9.07
CA ASP A 70 4.55 -6.77 -8.50
C ASP A 70 5.36 -5.58 -9.03
N VAL A 71 5.31 -5.32 -10.34
CA VAL A 71 5.95 -4.15 -10.96
C VAL A 71 5.45 -2.84 -10.36
N GLN A 72 4.13 -2.70 -10.22
CA GLN A 72 3.52 -1.50 -9.63
C GLN A 72 3.95 -1.33 -8.17
N ALA A 73 3.94 -2.40 -7.37
CA ALA A 73 4.34 -2.36 -5.97
C ALA A 73 5.79 -1.88 -5.82
N ILE A 74 6.70 -2.39 -6.65
CA ILE A 74 8.10 -1.98 -6.64
C ILE A 74 8.25 -0.49 -6.98
N ILE A 75 7.57 -0.02 -8.04
CA ILE A 75 7.62 1.38 -8.46
C ILE A 75 7.09 2.30 -7.36
N ASN A 76 5.95 1.95 -6.74
CA ASN A 76 5.36 2.73 -5.66
C ASN A 76 6.33 2.86 -4.48
N SER A 77 6.92 1.75 -4.03
CA SER A 77 7.89 1.77 -2.94
C SER A 77 9.13 2.62 -3.26
N TYR A 78 9.60 2.59 -4.52
CA TYR A 78 10.70 3.46 -4.95
C TYR A 78 10.32 4.95 -4.94
N VAL A 79 9.13 5.31 -5.45
CA VAL A 79 8.67 6.70 -5.44
C VAL A 79 8.50 7.22 -4.01
N GLU A 80 7.93 6.41 -3.11
CA GLU A 80 7.80 6.75 -1.70
C GLU A 80 9.17 6.97 -1.04
N TYR A 81 10.15 6.10 -1.34
CA TYR A 81 11.53 6.24 -0.90
C TYR A 81 12.13 7.59 -1.34
N GLU A 82 12.05 7.93 -2.62
CA GLU A 82 12.60 9.19 -3.16
C GLU A 82 11.96 10.43 -2.51
N ILE A 83 10.64 10.40 -2.30
CA ILE A 83 9.92 11.48 -1.60
C ILE A 83 10.41 11.60 -0.15
N SER A 84 10.63 10.48 0.54
CA SER A 84 11.11 10.49 1.93
C SER A 84 12.53 11.02 2.07
N GLN A 85 13.42 10.70 1.12
CA GLN A 85 14.80 11.19 1.11
C GLN A 85 14.85 12.71 0.94
N ASN A 86 14.07 13.25 -0.01
CA ASN A 86 13.99 14.69 -0.23
C ASN A 86 13.42 15.45 0.97
N ARG A 87 12.56 14.83 1.79
CA ARG A 87 12.04 15.44 3.02
C ARG A 87 13.04 15.40 4.18
N ALA A 88 13.92 14.41 4.23
CA ALA A 88 14.94 14.31 5.28
C ALA A 88 16.01 15.42 5.14
N GLU A 89 16.28 15.87 3.91
CA GLU A 89 17.24 16.95 3.61
C GLU A 89 16.70 18.36 3.93
N GLU A 90 15.38 18.54 4.11
CA GLU A 90 14.76 19.85 4.41
C GLU A 90 14.51 20.10 5.91
N THR A 91 14.87 19.17 6.80
CA THR A 91 14.84 19.46 8.25
C THR A 91 16.04 20.34 8.60
N PRO A 92 15.86 21.61 9.02
CA PRO A 92 16.94 22.32 9.68
C PRO A 92 17.27 21.51 10.93
N HIS A 93 18.54 21.15 11.07
CA HIS A 93 19.08 20.67 12.33
C HIS A 93 18.63 21.67 13.42
N PRO A 94 17.82 21.29 14.42
CA PRO A 94 17.84 22.08 15.64
C PRO A 94 19.27 21.92 16.15
N GLU A 95 20.02 23.02 16.23
CA GLU A 95 21.29 23.04 16.93
C GLU A 95 21.04 22.36 18.28
N ILE A 96 21.69 21.23 18.52
CA ILE A 96 21.76 20.61 19.83
C ILE A 96 22.61 21.56 20.66
N GLY A 97 21.96 22.60 21.19
CA GLY A 97 22.45 23.36 22.32
C GLY A 97 22.57 22.38 23.47
N ASP A 98 23.79 22.25 23.97
CA ASP A 98 24.16 21.56 25.18
C ASP A 98 23.42 22.17 26.38
N HIS A 99 22.18 21.73 26.58
CA HIS A 99 21.40 21.94 27.79
C HIS A 99 20.83 20.59 28.22
N THR A 100 21.67 19.83 28.94
CA THR A 100 21.17 18.85 29.91
C THR A 100 20.38 19.58 30.99
N GLU A 101 19.11 19.90 30.72
CA GLU A 101 18.11 20.09 31.77
C GLU A 101 17.45 18.74 32.03
N HIS A 102 17.74 18.21 33.22
CA HIS A 102 17.13 17.04 33.79
C HIS A 102 15.62 17.29 33.96
N LEU A 103 14.83 16.93 32.96
CA LEU A 103 13.38 16.95 33.05
C LEU A 103 12.95 15.80 33.98
N ASP A 104 12.45 16.16 35.16
CA ASP A 104 11.85 15.22 36.10
C ASP A 104 10.52 14.71 35.51
N PRO A 105 10.40 13.40 35.18
CA PRO A 105 9.19 12.85 34.59
C PRO A 105 7.94 13.05 35.47
N ALA A 106 8.11 13.23 36.78
CA ALA A 106 7.01 13.36 37.72
C ALA A 106 6.20 14.67 37.54
N ALA A 107 6.83 15.76 37.10
CA ALA A 107 6.17 17.05 36.95
C ALA A 107 5.25 17.12 35.71
N LEU A 108 5.53 16.33 34.68
CA LEU A 108 4.71 16.30 33.45
C LEU A 108 3.38 15.54 33.65
N TYR A 109 3.34 14.58 34.57
CA TYR A 109 2.13 13.79 34.84
C TYR A 109 1.12 14.54 35.73
N SER A 110 1.55 15.47 36.59
CA SER A 110 0.62 16.26 37.40
C SER A 110 -0.23 17.21 36.55
N ASP A 111 0.37 17.88 35.56
CA ASP A 111 -0.34 18.85 34.71
C ASP A 111 -1.39 18.21 33.80
N LEU A 112 -1.12 17.00 33.29
CA LEU A 112 -2.10 16.27 32.47
C LEU A 112 -3.31 15.80 33.28
N SER A 113 -3.13 15.44 34.55
CA SER A 113 -4.24 15.04 35.42
C SER A 113 -5.18 16.21 35.73
N ALA A 114 -4.63 17.41 35.98
CA ALA A 114 -5.40 18.62 36.23
C ALA A 114 -6.24 19.06 35.00
N LEU A 115 -5.66 18.94 33.79
CA LEU A 115 -6.35 19.28 32.55
C LEU A 115 -7.50 18.31 32.24
N THR A 116 -7.33 17.03 32.57
CA THR A 116 -8.35 16.00 32.35
C THR A 116 -9.55 16.18 33.28
N GLN A 117 -9.32 16.66 34.51
CA GLN A 117 -10.38 16.90 35.49
C GLN A 117 -11.24 18.13 35.15
N GLN A 118 -10.65 19.18 34.55
CA GLN A 118 -11.41 20.35 34.08
C GLN A 118 -12.36 20.05 32.91
N LEU A 119 -12.07 19.03 32.10
CA LEU A 119 -12.93 18.66 30.97
C LEU A 119 -14.14 17.81 31.38
N GLN A 120 -14.17 17.28 32.61
CA GLN A 120 -15.29 16.48 33.11
C GLN A 120 -16.37 17.28 33.86
N GLU A 121 -16.11 18.53 34.22
CA GLU A 121 -17.07 19.37 34.98
C GLU A 121 -17.87 20.37 34.11
N GLY A 122 -17.76 20.30 32.78
CA GLY A 122 -18.30 21.31 31.86
C GLY A 122 -19.40 20.86 30.90
N THR A 123 -20.59 20.48 31.38
CA THR A 123 -21.84 20.63 30.61
C THR A 123 -22.99 21.09 31.52
N PRO A 124 -23.48 22.34 31.42
CA PRO A 124 -24.76 22.71 31.98
C PRO A 124 -25.89 22.18 31.08
N ASN A 125 -26.83 21.44 31.68
CA ASN A 125 -28.12 21.10 31.09
C ASN A 125 -28.89 22.39 30.73
N GLU A 126 -29.16 22.62 29.45
CA GLU A 126 -30.32 23.42 29.04
C GLU A 126 -31.46 22.45 28.68
N ASP A 127 -32.26 22.13 29.70
CA ASP A 127 -33.58 21.53 29.51
C ASP A 127 -34.59 22.41 30.25
N SER A 128 -35.43 23.12 29.50
CA SER A 128 -36.71 23.61 29.99
C SER A 128 -37.67 23.82 28.80
N PRO A 129 -38.79 23.10 28.76
CA PRO A 129 -39.86 23.32 27.80
C PRO A 129 -40.80 24.41 28.34
N GLN A 130 -41.25 25.31 27.48
CA GLN A 130 -42.49 26.05 27.70
C GLN A 130 -43.38 25.91 26.47
N GLY A 131 -44.25 24.90 26.53
CA GLY A 131 -45.53 24.91 25.84
C GLY A 131 -46.63 24.90 26.89
N THR A 132 -47.40 25.98 26.95
CA THR A 132 -48.87 26.06 27.09
C THR A 132 -49.26 27.53 27.02
#